data_AF-A0A963J246-F1
#
_entry.id   AF-A0A963J246-F1
#
_cell.length_a   1.000
_cell.length_b   1.000
_cell.length_c   1.000
_cell.angle_alpha   90.00
_cell.angle_beta   90.00
_cell.angle_gamma   90.00
#
_symmetry.space_group_name_H-M   'P 1'
#
loop_
_entity.id
_entity.type
_entity.pdbx_description
1 polymer ?
#
loop_
_entity_poly.entity_id
_entity_poly.type
_entity_poly.pdbx_seq_one_letter_code
_entity_poly.pdbx_strand_id
1 'polypeptide(L)'
;ILGSTPWSRPFARLGHLRSAGITDLRYGHVQEADWQGHDRFRKRPDARHHLPLPPGVACYTVAATLARQRSPLAERLVGDGLVPLRSALGQHEQAERTLEFPKSHQYVAYGLGHMALLEDAQVAQQLVRWFG
;
A
#
# COMPACT_ATOMS: atom_id res chain seq x y z
N ILE A 1 1.31 -4.22 26.23
CA ILE A 1 1.99 -3.75 27.46
C ILE A 1 1.56 -2.32 27.83
N LEU A 2 1.26 -1.43 26.87
CA LEU A 2 0.45 -0.24 27.21
C LEU A 2 -0.99 -0.65 27.55
N GLY A 3 -1.49 -0.23 28.72
CA GLY A 3 -2.84 -0.52 29.20
C GLY A 3 -2.92 -1.38 30.46
N SER A 4 -1.80 -1.91 30.96
CA SER A 4 -1.77 -2.76 32.17
C SER A 4 -1.81 -1.98 33.49
N THR A 5 -1.70 -0.65 33.46
CA THR A 5 -1.71 0.19 34.67
C THR A 5 -2.69 1.37 34.55
N PRO A 6 -3.30 1.81 35.67
CA PRO A 6 -4.22 2.96 35.70
C PRO A 6 -3.61 4.24 35.07
N TRP A 7 -2.29 4.35 35.13
CA TRP A 7 -1.51 5.49 34.67
C TRP A 7 -1.23 5.50 33.15
N SER A 8 -1.35 4.36 32.46
CA SER A 8 -1.17 4.27 30.99
C SER A 8 -2.49 4.28 30.20
N ARG A 9 -3.65 4.12 30.88
CA ARG A 9 -5.00 4.17 30.29
C ARG A 9 -5.34 5.49 29.56
N PRO A 10 -5.01 6.70 30.06
CA PRO A 10 -5.34 7.93 29.34
C PRO A 10 -4.51 8.10 28.04
N PHE A 11 -3.30 7.55 27.96
CA PHE A 11 -2.49 7.57 26.74
C PHE A 11 -2.94 6.54 25.69
N ALA A 12 -3.53 5.41 26.10
CA ALA A 12 -4.17 4.47 25.17
C ALA A 12 -5.36 5.12 24.42
N ARG A 13 -6.12 6.00 25.09
CA ARG A 13 -7.21 6.76 24.45
C ARG A 13 -6.72 7.76 23.41
N LEU A 14 -5.56 8.38 23.62
CA LEU A 14 -4.90 9.23 22.61
C LEU A 14 -4.38 8.42 21.41
N GLY A 15 -3.94 7.18 21.63
CA GLY A 15 -3.60 6.25 20.53
C GLY A 15 -4.81 5.80 19.67
N HIS A 16 -6.02 5.91 20.22
CA HIS A 16 -7.29 5.59 19.56
C HIS A 16 -7.96 6.80 18.89
N LEU A 17 -7.41 8.01 19.05
CA LEU A 17 -7.79 9.23 18.32
C LEU A 17 -7.09 9.31 16.95
N ARG A 18 -6.95 8.17 16.28
CA ARG A 18 -6.52 8.14 14.89
C ARG A 18 -7.77 8.18 14.03
N SER A 19 -7.80 9.07 13.03
CA SER A 19 -8.91 9.17 12.09
C SER A 19 -9.27 7.79 11.51
N ALA A 20 -10.51 7.62 11.05
CA ALA A 20 -10.96 6.37 10.44
C ALA A 20 -9.96 5.88 9.39
N GLY A 21 -9.42 6.79 8.56
CA GLY A 21 -8.40 6.49 7.54
C GLY A 21 -7.03 6.01 8.07
N ILE A 22 -6.56 6.45 9.24
CA ILE A 22 -5.27 5.94 9.78
C ILE A 22 -5.45 4.58 10.46
N THR A 23 -6.62 4.35 11.07
CA THR A 23 -6.99 3.02 11.57
C THR A 23 -7.25 2.05 10.41
N ASP A 24 -7.79 2.56 9.31
CA ASP A 24 -8.00 1.84 8.06
C ASP A 24 -6.70 1.33 7.47
N LEU A 25 -5.71 2.21 7.27
CA LEU A 25 -4.42 1.83 6.67
C LEU A 25 -3.73 0.65 7.37
N ARG A 26 -4.02 0.40 8.65
CA ARG A 26 -3.52 -0.77 9.37
C ARG A 26 -4.06 -2.09 8.80
N TYR A 27 -5.31 -2.11 8.37
CA TYR A 27 -6.01 -3.30 7.89
C TYR A 27 -6.32 -3.25 6.38
N GLY A 28 -6.31 -2.06 5.77
CA GLY A 28 -6.56 -1.80 4.35
C GLY A 28 -7.98 -2.13 3.91
N HIS A 29 -8.99 -1.75 4.69
CA HIS A 29 -10.41 -2.01 4.47
C HIS A 29 -11.02 -0.94 3.55
N VAL A 30 -11.23 -1.27 2.28
CA VAL A 30 -11.71 -0.29 1.28
C VAL A 30 -13.21 -0.38 1.00
N GLN A 31 -13.90 -1.41 1.49
CA GLN A 31 -15.34 -1.60 1.31
C GLN A 31 -16.08 -1.51 2.63
N GLU A 32 -17.30 -0.93 2.64
CA GLU A 32 -18.14 -0.80 3.84
C GLU A 32 -18.34 -2.16 4.55
N ALA A 33 -18.50 -3.25 3.78
CA ALA A 33 -18.69 -4.60 4.31
C ALA A 33 -17.48 -5.09 5.14
N ASP A 34 -16.27 -4.61 4.86
CA ASP A 34 -15.07 -4.97 5.62
C ASP A 34 -15.05 -4.31 7.02
N TRP A 35 -15.98 -3.39 7.31
CA TRP A 35 -16.09 -2.67 8.58
C TRP A 35 -17.17 -3.22 9.52
N GLN A 36 -18.22 -3.83 8.96
CA GLN A 36 -19.44 -4.13 9.71
C GLN A 36 -19.21 -5.22 10.77
N GLY A 37 -19.57 -4.91 12.03
CA GLY A 37 -19.52 -5.88 13.13
C GLY A 37 -18.11 -6.21 13.64
N HIS A 38 -17.10 -5.36 13.37
CA HIS A 38 -15.71 -5.64 13.73
C HIS A 38 -15.14 -4.68 14.79
N ASP A 39 -14.54 -5.27 15.82
CA ASP A 39 -13.78 -4.55 16.84
C ASP A 39 -12.43 -4.08 16.25
N ARG A 40 -12.32 -2.76 16.07
CA ARG A 40 -11.19 -2.06 15.42
C ARG A 40 -9.84 -2.25 16.13
N PHE A 41 -9.83 -2.81 17.35
CA PHE A 41 -8.62 -2.97 18.15
C PHE A 41 -8.15 -4.43 18.28
N ARG A 42 -8.92 -5.41 17.77
CA ARG A 42 -8.58 -6.83 17.89
C ARG A 42 -7.90 -7.33 16.62
N LYS A 43 -6.69 -7.89 16.75
CA LYS A 43 -6.00 -8.55 15.62
C LYS A 43 -6.78 -9.79 15.19
N ARG A 44 -7.00 -9.92 13.87
CA ARG A 44 -7.67 -11.04 13.21
C ARG A 44 -6.95 -11.39 11.91
N PRO A 45 -7.17 -12.59 11.35
CA PRO A 45 -6.75 -12.91 9.98
C PRO A 45 -7.34 -11.92 8.97
N ASP A 46 -6.66 -11.72 7.83
CA ASP A 46 -7.14 -10.86 6.75
C ASP A 46 -8.44 -11.43 6.16
N ALA A 47 -9.55 -10.77 6.44
CA ALA A 47 -10.90 -11.15 5.99
C ALA A 47 -11.44 -10.20 4.92
N ARG A 48 -10.58 -9.32 4.36
CA ARG A 48 -11.01 -8.37 3.34
C ARG A 48 -11.52 -9.07 2.10
N HIS A 49 -12.59 -8.53 1.54
CA HIS A 49 -13.06 -8.94 0.23
C HIS A 49 -12.12 -8.34 -0.83
N HIS A 50 -11.62 -9.20 -1.72
CA HIS A 50 -10.82 -8.74 -2.84
C HIS A 50 -11.64 -7.78 -3.72
N LEU A 51 -11.05 -6.63 -4.03
CA LEU A 51 -11.63 -5.64 -4.92
C LEU A 51 -10.73 -5.53 -6.17
N PRO A 52 -11.17 -6.06 -7.33
CA PRO A 52 -10.39 -5.98 -8.56
C PRO A 52 -10.36 -4.54 -9.11
N LEU A 53 -9.48 -4.31 -10.09
CA LEU A 53 -9.47 -3.05 -10.84
C LEU A 53 -10.82 -2.87 -11.57
N PRO A 54 -11.41 -1.65 -11.56
CA PRO A 54 -12.72 -1.43 -12.15
C PRO A 54 -12.68 -1.59 -13.68
N PRO A 55 -13.69 -2.26 -14.28
CA PRO A 55 -13.76 -2.40 -15.73
C PRO A 55 -14.01 -1.04 -16.40
N GLY A 56 -13.41 -0.85 -17.57
CA GLY A 56 -13.59 0.37 -18.37
C GLY A 56 -12.82 1.59 -17.86
N VAL A 57 -12.01 1.45 -16.80
CA VAL A 57 -11.15 2.53 -16.28
C VAL A 57 -9.68 2.17 -16.52
N ALA A 58 -8.94 3.07 -17.15
CA ALA A 58 -7.50 2.90 -17.34
C ALA A 58 -6.77 3.09 -16.00
N CYS A 59 -6.36 1.97 -15.40
CA CYS A 59 -5.63 1.95 -14.14
C CYS A 59 -4.13 1.87 -14.41
N TYR A 60 -3.35 2.70 -13.71
CA TYR A 60 -1.89 2.79 -13.80
C TYR A 60 -1.26 2.65 -12.43
N THR A 61 -0.04 2.13 -12.37
CA THR A 61 0.73 2.02 -11.13
C THR A 61 2.16 2.49 -11.30
N VAL A 62 2.61 3.28 -10.32
CA VAL A 62 4.01 3.65 -10.14
C VAL A 62 4.50 2.95 -8.88
N ALA A 63 5.59 2.21 -9.01
CA ALA A 63 6.27 1.59 -7.88
C ALA A 63 7.70 2.14 -7.76
N ALA A 64 8.20 2.26 -6.54
CA ALA A 64 9.60 2.59 -6.30
C ALA A 64 10.34 1.43 -5.62
N THR A 65 11.66 1.41 -5.81
CA THR A 65 12.56 0.52 -5.11
C THR A 65 13.86 1.24 -4.77
N LEU A 66 14.38 1.02 -3.56
CA LEU A 66 15.72 1.49 -3.18
C LEU A 66 16.83 0.68 -3.88
N ALA A 67 16.50 -0.44 -4.53
CA ALA A 67 17.45 -1.21 -5.31
C ALA A 67 17.91 -0.43 -6.54
N ARG A 68 19.19 -0.60 -6.90
CA ARG A 68 19.71 -0.16 -8.19
C ARG A 68 19.25 -1.14 -9.28
N GLN A 69 19.04 -0.63 -10.49
CA GLN A 69 18.53 -1.31 -11.70
C GLN A 69 19.38 -2.51 -12.22
N ARG A 70 20.29 -3.08 -11.42
CA ARG A 70 21.23 -4.15 -11.83
C ARG A 70 21.34 -5.31 -10.83
N SER A 71 20.39 -5.45 -9.90
CA SER A 71 20.39 -6.54 -8.91
C SER A 71 19.05 -7.27 -8.91
N PRO A 72 18.90 -8.35 -9.71
CA PRO A 72 17.66 -9.11 -9.81
C PRO A 72 17.16 -9.67 -8.47
N LEU A 73 18.07 -9.93 -7.54
CA LEU A 73 17.76 -10.40 -6.19
C LEU A 73 17.29 -9.27 -5.27
N ALA A 74 17.84 -8.06 -5.41
CA ALA A 74 17.39 -6.90 -4.63
C ALA A 74 16.02 -6.40 -5.11
N GLU A 75 15.72 -6.49 -6.40
CA GLU A 75 14.42 -6.11 -6.97
C GLU A 75 13.24 -6.89 -6.36
N ARG A 76 13.47 -8.15 -5.97
CA ARG A 76 12.41 -8.99 -5.38
C ARG A 76 12.16 -8.70 -3.88
N LEU A 77 13.09 -8.06 -3.19
CA LEU A 77 13.08 -7.93 -1.72
C LEU A 77 13.10 -6.50 -1.22
N VAL A 78 13.50 -5.54 -2.06
CA VAL A 78 13.67 -4.14 -1.67
C VAL A 78 12.54 -3.31 -2.26
N GLY A 79 11.65 -2.86 -1.38
CA GLY A 79 10.67 -1.83 -1.70
C GLY A 79 11.27 -0.43 -1.67
N ASP A 80 10.40 0.57 -1.53
CA ASP A 80 10.76 1.99 -1.44
C ASP A 80 11.04 2.46 0.02
N GLY A 81 11.12 1.52 0.95
CA GLY A 81 11.27 1.77 2.39
C GLY A 81 9.96 1.70 3.18
N LEU A 82 8.79 1.77 2.52
CA LEU A 82 7.48 1.62 3.15
C LEU A 82 6.65 0.50 2.51
N VAL A 83 6.69 0.37 1.19
CA VAL A 83 5.88 -0.56 0.41
C VAL A 83 6.78 -1.51 -0.37
N PRO A 84 6.63 -2.83 -0.23
CA PRO A 84 7.35 -3.80 -1.06
C PRO A 84 7.01 -3.64 -2.55
N LEU A 85 7.99 -3.83 -3.44
CA LEU A 85 7.81 -3.64 -4.89
C LEU A 85 6.64 -4.46 -5.46
N ARG A 86 6.53 -5.74 -5.07
CA ARG A 86 5.43 -6.63 -5.51
C ARG A 86 4.06 -6.07 -5.09
N SER A 87 3.96 -5.53 -3.87
CA SER A 87 2.73 -4.92 -3.36
C SER A 87 2.35 -3.69 -4.19
N ALA A 88 3.30 -2.81 -4.48
CA ALA A 88 3.04 -1.60 -5.28
C ALA A 88 2.62 -1.94 -6.72
N LEU A 89 3.14 -3.03 -7.28
CA LEU A 89 2.74 -3.55 -8.59
C LEU A 89 1.44 -4.37 -8.56
N GLY A 90 0.73 -4.42 -7.44
CA GLY A 90 -0.51 -5.16 -7.31
C GLY A 90 -0.37 -6.68 -7.35
N GLN A 91 0.85 -7.20 -7.16
CA GLN A 91 1.12 -8.64 -7.20
C GLN A 91 0.88 -9.26 -5.83
N HIS A 92 0.18 -10.40 -5.84
CA HIS A 92 -0.13 -11.14 -4.62
C HIS A 92 0.28 -12.62 -4.75
N GLU A 93 0.42 -13.34 -3.64
CA GLU A 93 0.72 -14.78 -3.67
C GLU A 93 -0.47 -15.61 -4.16
N GLN A 94 -1.67 -15.19 -3.75
CA GLN A 94 -2.94 -15.71 -4.28
C GLN A 94 -3.26 -15.00 -5.60
N ALA A 95 -3.41 -15.77 -6.67
CA ALA A 95 -3.62 -15.24 -8.03
C ALA A 95 -4.90 -14.41 -8.12
N GLU A 96 -5.96 -14.83 -7.41
CA GLU A 96 -7.27 -14.18 -7.40
C GLU A 96 -7.25 -12.78 -6.77
N ARG A 97 -6.18 -12.44 -6.04
CA ARG A 97 -5.98 -11.14 -5.39
C ARG A 97 -5.01 -10.22 -6.12
N THR A 98 -4.51 -10.64 -7.29
CA THR A 98 -3.59 -9.84 -8.08
C THR A 98 -4.36 -8.77 -8.85
N LEU A 99 -3.88 -7.52 -8.80
CA LEU A 99 -4.38 -6.42 -9.60
C LEU A 99 -3.70 -6.45 -10.96
N GLU A 100 -4.49 -6.72 -12.00
CA GLU A 100 -4.01 -6.98 -13.36
C GLU A 100 -3.66 -5.70 -14.13
N PHE A 101 -2.71 -4.91 -13.61
CA PHE A 101 -2.19 -3.75 -14.36
C PHE A 101 -1.48 -4.24 -15.64
N PRO A 102 -1.83 -3.71 -16.84
CA PRO A 102 -1.07 -3.98 -18.05
C PRO A 102 0.40 -3.56 -17.92
N LYS A 103 1.33 -4.25 -18.58
CA LYS A 103 2.77 -3.90 -18.51
C LYS A 103 3.07 -2.48 -19.00
N SER A 104 2.32 -2.00 -19.98
CA SER A 104 2.37 -0.61 -20.47
C SER A 104 1.90 0.43 -19.44
N HIS A 105 1.16 0.00 -18.41
CA HIS A 105 0.60 0.85 -17.35
C HIS A 105 1.39 0.74 -16.04
N GLN A 106 2.51 0.02 -16.06
CA GLN A 106 3.41 -0.12 -14.91
C GLN A 106 4.66 0.72 -15.15
N TYR A 107 5.09 1.45 -14.13
CA TYR A 107 6.39 2.11 -14.12
C TYR A 107 7.11 1.84 -12.81
N VAL A 108 8.40 1.50 -12.88
CA VAL A 108 9.24 1.23 -11.72
C VAL A 108 10.38 2.25 -11.66
N ALA A 109 10.39 3.07 -10.60
CA ALA A 109 11.48 3.99 -10.28
C ALA A 109 12.52 3.28 -9.41
N TYR A 110 13.78 3.27 -9.85
CA TYR A 110 14.89 2.59 -9.17
C TYR A 110 15.75 3.57 -8.38
N GLY A 111 16.30 3.11 -7.26
CA GLY A 111 17.11 3.93 -6.35
C GLY A 111 16.31 5.03 -5.63
N LEU A 112 14.99 4.89 -5.55
CA LEU A 112 14.09 5.92 -5.05
C LEU A 112 13.31 5.41 -3.83
N GLY A 113 13.19 6.26 -2.80
CA GLY A 113 12.40 5.98 -1.61
C GLY A 113 10.96 6.51 -1.74
N HIS A 114 10.07 6.04 -0.85
CA HIS A 114 8.63 6.32 -0.93
C HIS A 114 8.31 7.82 -1.01
N MET A 115 8.95 8.62 -0.16
CA MET A 115 8.69 10.06 -0.10
C MET A 115 9.25 10.80 -1.32
N ALA A 116 10.32 10.29 -1.93
CA ALA A 116 10.95 10.92 -3.08
C ALA A 116 10.19 10.68 -4.39
N LEU A 117 9.24 9.74 -4.43
CA LEU A 117 8.35 9.51 -5.59
C LEU A 117 7.60 10.77 -6.01
N LEU A 118 7.19 11.61 -5.04
CA LEU A 118 6.37 12.80 -5.30
C LEU A 118 7.15 13.93 -5.96
N GLU A 119 8.47 13.94 -5.83
CA GLU A 119 9.36 15.01 -6.30
C GLU A 119 10.23 14.57 -7.50
N ASP A 120 10.15 13.30 -7.89
CA ASP A 120 11.00 12.75 -8.94
C ASP A 120 10.53 13.18 -10.35
N ALA A 121 11.45 13.81 -11.10
CA ALA A 121 11.15 14.31 -12.43
C ALA A 121 10.84 13.21 -13.44
N GLN A 122 11.41 12.00 -13.29
CA GLN A 122 11.15 10.89 -14.22
C GLN A 122 9.74 10.32 -14.01
N VAL A 123 9.31 10.21 -12.75
CA VAL A 123 7.93 9.88 -12.39
C VAL A 123 6.97 10.90 -12.97
N ALA A 124 7.22 12.20 -12.75
CA ALA A 124 6.38 13.26 -13.31
C ALA A 124 6.27 13.19 -14.85
N GLN A 125 7.41 12.99 -15.54
CA GLN A 125 7.43 12.79 -16.99
C GLN A 125 6.65 11.54 -17.42
N GLN A 126 6.72 10.45 -16.65
CA GLN A 126 5.96 9.26 -16.95
C GLN A 126 4.45 9.48 -16.82
N LEU A 127 4.01 10.22 -15.80
CA LEU A 127 2.60 10.58 -15.64
C LEU A 127 2.12 11.40 -16.84
N VAL A 128 2.89 12.39 -17.29
CA VAL A 128 2.58 13.16 -18.51
C VAL A 128 2.49 12.23 -19.73
N ARG A 129 3.42 11.27 -19.90
CA ARG A 129 3.35 10.30 -21.01
C ARG A 129 2.07 9.45 -21.00
N TRP A 130 1.51 9.13 -19.84
CA TRP A 130 0.27 8.37 -19.74
C TRP A 130 -0.98 9.23 -19.95
N PHE A 131 -0.98 10.47 -19.46
CA PHE A 131 -2.16 11.33 -19.48
C PHE A 131 -2.25 12.31 -20.65
N GLY A 132 -1.14 12.57 -21.35
CA GLY A 132 -1.09 13.50 -22.49
C GLY A 132 -0.94 14.94 -22.03
#